data_AF-A0A2C6D0S8-F1
#
_entry.id   AF-A0A2C6D0S8-F1
#
_cell.length_a   1.000
_cell.length_b   1.000
_cell.length_c   1.000
_cell.angle_alpha   90.00
_cell.angle_beta   90.00
_cell.angle_gamma   90.00
#
_symmetry.space_group_name_H-M   'P 1'
#
loop_
_entity.id
_entity.type
_entity.pdbx_description
1 polymer ?
#
loop_
_entity_poly.entity_id
_entity_poly.type
_entity_poly.pdbx_seq_one_letter_code
_entity_poly.pdbx_strand_id
1 'polypeptide(L)' 'MLNDNEFLRYSRQLLLEDIGPEGQVRLKQSSVLVVGLGG' A
#
# COMPACT_ATOMS: atom_id res chain seq x y z
N MET A 1 -10.55 -3.83 -3.33
CA MET A 1 -10.97 -2.84 -2.31
C MET A 1 -10.24 -3.11 -1.00
N LEU A 2 -10.06 -2.07 -0.20
CA LEU A 2 -9.46 -2.15 1.15
C LEU A 2 -10.56 -2.50 2.16
N ASN A 3 -10.24 -3.30 3.17
CA ASN A 3 -11.11 -3.51 4.32
C ASN A 3 -10.85 -2.46 5.41
N ASP A 4 -11.70 -2.40 6.43
CA ASP A 4 -11.63 -1.38 7.49
C ASP A 4 -10.28 -1.37 8.24
N ASN A 5 -9.72 -2.56 8.48
CA ASN A 5 -8.40 -2.67 9.14
C ASN A 5 -7.27 -2.13 8.25
N GLU A 6 -7.33 -2.40 6.94
CA GLU A 6 -6.38 -1.84 5.98
C GLU A 6 -6.54 -0.33 5.86
N PHE A 7 -7.77 0.17 5.87
CA PHE A 7 -8.04 1.61 5.85
C PHE A 7 -7.41 2.32 7.06
N LEU A 8 -7.58 1.76 8.26
CA LEU A 8 -6.95 2.30 9.48
C LEU A 8 -5.42 2.22 9.42
N ARG A 9 -4.88 1.06 9.00
CA ARG A 9 -3.43 0.81 8.89
C ARG A 9 -2.74 1.75 7.91
N TYR A 10 -3.37 2.03 6.77
CA TYR A 10 -2.81 2.84 5.68
C TYR A 10 -3.36 4.27 5.63
N SER A 11 -4.12 4.70 6.64
CA SER A 11 -4.78 6.02 6.71
C SER A 11 -3.89 7.18 6.29
N ARG A 12 -2.64 7.24 6.77
CA ARG A 12 -1.68 8.28 6.36
C ARG A 12 -1.28 8.24 4.89
N GLN A 13 -1.14 7.04 4.31
CA GLN A 13 -0.80 6.89 2.90
C GLN A 13 -1.99 7.25 2.00
N LEU A 14 -3.20 6.93 2.44
CA LEU A 14 -4.44 7.28 1.73
C LEU A 14 -4.70 8.78 1.65
N LEU A 15 -4.14 9.57 2.58
CA LEU A 15 -4.25 11.03 2.59
C LEU A 15 -3.25 11.72 1.64
N LEU A 16 -2.24 11.01 1.13
CA LEU A 16 -1.28 11.57 0.19
C LEU A 16 -1.89 11.60 -1.20
N GLU A 17 -1.91 12.78 -1.84
CA GLU A 17 -2.47 12.98 -3.18
C GLU A 17 -1.85 12.02 -4.22
N ASP A 18 -0.53 11.75 -4.10
CA ASP A 18 0.22 10.88 -5.02
C ASP A 18 -0.09 9.38 -4.87
N ILE A 19 -0.68 8.96 -3.74
CA ILE A 19 -1.01 7.55 -3.49
C ILE A 19 -2.53 7.37 -3.55
N GLY A 20 -3.26 8.03 -2.64
CA GLY A 20 -4.70 7.89 -2.49
C GLY A 20 -5.17 6.43 -2.33
N PRO A 21 -6.49 6.20 -2.40
CA PRO A 21 -7.07 4.86 -2.37
C PRO A 21 -6.67 3.98 -3.56
N GLU A 22 -6.55 4.58 -4.75
CA GLU A 22 -6.23 3.84 -5.99
C GLU A 22 -4.80 3.31 -5.98
N GLY A 23 -3.82 4.15 -5.59
CA GLY A 23 -2.43 3.74 -5.45
C GLY A 23 -2.27 2.64 -4.40
N GLN A 24 -3.00 2.72 -3.28
CA GLN A 24 -2.94 1.68 -2.25
C GLN A 24 -3.52 0.34 -2.73
N VAL A 25 -4.61 0.35 -3.50
CA VAL A 25 -5.16 -0.86 -4.13
C VAL A 25 -4.16 -1.46 -5.13
N ARG A 26 -3.51 -0.62 -5.93
CA ARG A 26 -2.47 -1.05 -6.87
C ARG A 26 -1.27 -1.67 -6.15
N LEU A 27 -0.80 -1.08 -5.05
CA LEU A 27 0.26 -1.66 -4.21
C LEU A 27 -0.16 -3.02 -3.64
N LYS A 28 -1.40 -3.13 -3.13
CA LYS A 28 -1.94 -4.39 -2.60
C LYS A 28 -2.01 -5.51 -3.66
N GLN A 29 -2.26 -5.15 -4.92
CA GLN A 29 -2.31 -6.10 -6.05
C GLN A 29 -0.94 -6.35 -6.67
N SER A 30 0.08 -5.58 -6.30
CA SER A 30 1.43 -5.70 -6.85
C SER A 30 2.18 -6.86 -6.19
N SER A 31 3.14 -7.42 -6.91
CA SER A 31 4.07 -8.43 -6.40
C SER A 31 5.49 -7.92 -6.61
N VAL A 32 6.33 -8.05 -5.59
CA VAL A 32 7.73 -7.59 -5.62
C VAL A 32 8.63 -8.76 -5.27
N LEU A 33 9.65 -9.01 -6.09
CA LEU A 33 10.72 -9.95 -5.79
C LEU A 33 11.87 -9.20 -5.14
N VAL A 34 12.30 -9.65 -3.96
CA VAL A 34 13.48 -9.13 -3.28
C VAL A 34 14.57 -10.21 -3.34
N VAL A 35 15.69 -9.92 -3.99
CA VAL A 35 16.84 -10.83 -4.11
C VAL A 35 17.97 -10.32 -3.23
N GLY A 36 18.28 -11.10 -2.18
CA GLY A 36 19.21 -10.70 -1.13
C GLY A 36 18.54 -9.83 -0.06
N LEU A 37 18.77 -10.18 1.20
CA LEU A 37 18.26 -9.47 2.38
C LEU A 37 19.44 -8.98 3.23
N GLY A 38 20.30 -8.18 2.61
CA GLY A 38 21.39 -7.47 3.28
C GLY A 38 20.90 -6.27 4.10
N GLY A 39 21.82 -5.52 4.68
CA GLY A 39 21.56 -4.31 5.47
C GLY A 39 21.74 -3.02 4.68
#